data_AF-A0A932WFL5-F1
#
_entry.id   AF-A0A932WFL5-F1
#
_cell.length_a   1.000
_cell.length_b   1.000
_cell.length_c   1.000
_cell.angle_alpha   90.00
_cell.angle_beta   90.00
_cell.angle_gamma   90.00
#
_symmetry.space_group_name_H-M   'P 1'
#
loop_
_entity.id
_entity.type
_entity.pdbx_description
1 polymer ?
#
loop_
_entity_poly.entity_id
_entity_poly.type
_entity_poly.pdbx_seq_one_letter_code
_entity_poly.pdbx_strand_id
1 'polypeptide(L)'
;MIGAITNSFRILAVCCLLFTVHFLLPAVSEASTIILEGSMNEQIEVEQNQSFTVPPQGLKKLVFRFASPTSFASSTVNQEVKNYTLAYNPKPTSVEVETDRFGNKFTKVTWLNISGDAGVSGNFTIAIHTALKELASSAPFPLKDIDPKERRFLARTPLTQADNPEIKELANNLAKGATTEEQAVIQILNWVVDNVKYTTNPPQYDAVYTLETGTGNCQNFSHLSISLLRAVGIPARIVGGITLNKSWKVPLKNGTLIQNIGQGGHAWLEVYYPDIGWIPYDAQQSHLFVSPRHIKQTVGLDAKDINDSWLASPTLPPFREDIQANFVRDDIKLSLKDIKTNPSNYILTNAIVAHIAKPAVEIPRPEKPAPKPKAMERIEFGNMDFPSLVDIFVKAKGEERGYKTLDKETAEYVTSEYTYAQAFTITRPLKLETIALAMHKFGGRAGSLWIDVVKDDKGKPGMEGIRSFPLNLDAIKYFPGYQWFPFKFSEEPPDNPVLTPGRYWIVLRKSKDAIVNWFYIPGNPYGDPDDTRSTAQGIDWSNILNYDFNFKVTGAYLK
;
A
#
# COMPACT_ATOMS: atom_id res chain seq x y z
N MET A 1 58.09 -29.49 40.81
CA MET A 1 56.74 -28.94 41.04
C MET A 1 56.51 -27.63 40.26
N ILE A 2 56.86 -27.60 38.96
CA ILE A 2 56.66 -26.43 38.05
C ILE A 2 56.18 -26.89 36.64
N GLY A 3 56.18 -28.18 36.33
CA GLY A 3 55.80 -28.71 35.00
C GLY A 3 54.33 -29.16 34.84
N ALA A 4 53.49 -29.04 35.87
CA ALA A 4 52.11 -29.55 35.84
C ALA A 4 51.02 -28.45 35.75
N ILE A 5 51.41 -27.16 35.74
CA ILE A 5 50.47 -26.02 35.77
C ILE A 5 50.26 -25.41 34.37
N THR A 6 51.08 -25.76 33.38
CA THR A 6 51.03 -25.18 32.04
C THR A 6 50.12 -25.90 31.04
N ASN A 7 49.65 -27.12 31.33
CA ASN A 7 48.74 -27.86 30.44
C ASN A 7 47.24 -27.65 30.73
N SER A 8 46.87 -27.24 31.95
CA SER A 8 45.46 -27.00 32.30
C SER A 8 44.91 -25.67 31.76
N PHE A 9 45.78 -24.72 31.43
CA PHE A 9 45.39 -23.43 30.86
C PHE A 9 45.20 -23.45 29.33
N ARG A 10 45.80 -24.41 28.62
CA ARG A 10 45.60 -24.54 27.16
C ARG A 10 44.34 -25.31 26.79
N ILE A 11 43.85 -26.21 27.64
CA ILE A 11 42.61 -26.97 27.39
C ILE A 11 41.37 -26.13 27.74
N LEU A 12 41.43 -25.25 28.75
CA LEU A 12 40.33 -24.32 29.05
C LEU A 12 40.19 -23.20 28.00
N ALA A 13 41.30 -22.74 27.40
CA ALA A 13 41.28 -21.72 26.36
C ALA A 13 40.72 -22.23 25.02
N VAL A 14 40.89 -23.52 24.70
CA VAL A 14 40.34 -24.13 23.47
C VAL A 14 38.87 -24.52 23.64
N CYS A 15 38.42 -24.87 24.84
CA CYS A 15 36.99 -25.12 25.10
C CYS A 15 36.15 -23.82 25.22
N CYS A 16 36.72 -22.71 25.69
CA CYS A 16 36.01 -21.41 25.70
C CYS A 16 35.91 -20.76 24.32
N LEU A 17 36.81 -21.07 23.38
CA LEU A 17 36.73 -20.61 21.99
C LEU A 17 35.72 -21.39 21.12
N LEU A 18 35.27 -22.56 21.58
CA LEU A 18 34.24 -23.35 20.88
C LEU A 18 32.81 -23.11 21.42
N PHE A 19 32.65 -22.31 22.48
CA PHE A 19 31.34 -22.02 23.10
C PHE A 19 30.90 -20.55 23.02
N THR A 20 31.61 -19.70 22.26
CA THR A 20 31.31 -18.26 22.13
C THR A 20 31.15 -17.78 20.69
N VAL A 21 30.61 -18.63 19.80
CA VAL A 21 30.15 -18.23 18.45
C VAL A 21 28.73 -18.76 18.20
N HIS A 22 27.82 -18.57 19.16
CA HIS A 22 26.39 -18.91 19.00
C HIS A 22 25.47 -17.83 19.56
N PHE A 23 25.84 -16.55 19.43
CA PHE A 23 24.88 -15.46 19.63
C PHE A 23 25.14 -14.31 18.64
N LEU A 24 24.04 -13.82 18.06
CA LEU A 24 23.91 -12.69 17.15
C LEU A 24 24.27 -12.96 15.67
N LEU A 25 23.68 -14.02 15.09
CA LEU A 25 23.10 -13.80 13.77
C LEU A 25 21.77 -13.07 14.00
N PRO A 26 21.55 -11.85 13.46
CA PRO A 26 20.18 -11.37 13.35
C PRO A 26 19.41 -12.47 12.62
N ALA A 27 18.26 -12.87 13.17
CA ALA A 27 17.34 -13.70 12.42
C ALA A 27 16.99 -12.89 11.17
N VAL A 28 17.57 -13.26 10.02
CA VAL A 28 17.17 -12.72 8.74
C VAL A 28 15.75 -13.25 8.57
N SER A 29 14.76 -12.39 8.75
CA SER A 29 13.39 -12.71 8.40
C SER A 29 13.38 -12.90 6.89
N GLU A 30 13.32 -14.16 6.45
CA GLU A 30 13.26 -14.48 5.03
C GLU A 30 11.87 -14.13 4.49
N ALA A 31 11.84 -13.32 3.45
CA ALA A 31 10.63 -12.93 2.73
C ALA A 31 9.80 -14.15 2.32
N SER A 32 8.47 -14.03 2.45
CA SER A 32 7.55 -15.15 2.35
C SER A 32 6.33 -14.79 1.49
N THR A 33 6.07 -15.57 0.44
CA THR A 33 4.81 -15.52 -0.31
C THR A 33 3.81 -16.47 0.35
N ILE A 34 2.66 -15.93 0.78
CA ILE A 34 1.60 -16.70 1.44
C ILE A 34 0.66 -17.25 0.36
N ILE A 35 0.60 -18.57 0.25
CA ILE A 35 -0.29 -19.25 -0.69
C ILE A 35 -1.59 -19.61 0.04
N LEU A 36 -2.68 -19.04 -0.42
CA LEU A 36 -4.02 -19.21 0.14
C LEU A 36 -4.91 -20.02 -0.79
N GLU A 37 -5.87 -20.71 -0.18
CA GLU A 37 -6.99 -21.33 -0.87
C GLU A 37 -8.30 -21.01 -0.16
N GLY A 38 -9.42 -21.13 -0.87
CA GLY A 38 -10.77 -20.93 -0.32
C GLY A 38 -11.59 -19.91 -1.10
N SER A 39 -12.45 -19.17 -0.40
CA SER A 39 -13.36 -18.21 -1.02
C SER A 39 -13.68 -17.03 -0.12
N MET A 40 -13.95 -15.88 -0.73
CA MET A 40 -14.39 -14.67 -0.08
C MET A 40 -15.70 -14.22 -0.74
N ASN A 41 -16.78 -14.11 0.03
CA ASN A 41 -18.12 -13.84 -0.49
C ASN A 41 -18.77 -12.67 0.24
N GLU A 42 -18.98 -11.58 -0.48
CA GLU A 42 -19.47 -10.34 0.10
C GLU A 42 -20.74 -9.86 -0.58
N GLN A 43 -21.59 -9.23 0.22
CA GLN A 43 -22.66 -8.37 -0.27
C GLN A 43 -22.57 -7.04 0.45
N ILE A 44 -22.46 -5.96 -0.32
CA ILE A 44 -22.12 -4.64 0.18
C ILE A 44 -23.10 -3.64 -0.41
N GLU A 45 -23.68 -2.80 0.43
CA GLU A 45 -24.43 -1.62 0.03
C GLU A 45 -23.46 -0.43 0.04
N VAL A 46 -23.35 0.26 -1.09
CA VAL A 46 -22.41 1.36 -1.28
C VAL A 46 -23.18 2.63 -1.60
N GLU A 47 -22.89 3.67 -0.83
CA GLU A 47 -23.26 5.05 -1.12
C GLU A 47 -21.99 5.82 -1.47
N GLN A 48 -21.96 6.44 -2.65
CA GLN A 48 -20.85 7.23 -3.13
C GLN A 48 -21.32 8.66 -3.42
N ASN A 49 -20.83 9.62 -2.65
CA ASN A 49 -21.16 11.03 -2.76
C ASN A 49 -19.97 11.80 -3.32
N GLN A 50 -20.14 12.42 -4.48
CA GLN A 50 -19.11 13.18 -5.19
C GLN A 50 -19.59 14.62 -5.34
N SER A 51 -18.82 15.60 -4.83
CA SER A 51 -19.23 17.00 -4.81
C SER A 51 -18.12 17.97 -5.21
N PHE A 52 -18.54 19.16 -5.62
CA PHE A 52 -17.71 20.27 -6.05
C PHE A 52 -18.09 21.52 -5.27
N THR A 53 -17.10 22.14 -4.62
CA THR A 53 -17.32 23.42 -3.95
C THR A 53 -17.24 24.56 -4.96
N VAL A 54 -18.38 25.18 -5.26
CA VAL A 54 -18.45 26.22 -6.29
C VAL A 54 -17.97 27.55 -5.70
N PRO A 55 -17.02 28.25 -6.35
CA PRO A 55 -16.54 29.55 -5.86
C PRO A 55 -17.67 30.59 -5.75
N PRO A 56 -17.56 31.62 -4.88
CA PRO A 56 -18.60 32.63 -4.70
C PRO A 56 -19.02 33.36 -5.98
N GLN A 57 -18.10 33.54 -6.94
CA GLN A 57 -18.37 34.12 -8.25
C GLN A 57 -19.15 33.20 -9.22
N GLY A 58 -19.40 31.95 -8.83
CA GLY A 58 -20.04 30.93 -9.64
C GLY A 58 -19.15 30.34 -10.74
N LEU A 59 -19.68 29.33 -11.44
CA LEU A 59 -19.08 28.72 -12.62
C LEU A 59 -20.02 28.87 -13.82
N LYS A 60 -19.47 29.26 -14.97
CA LYS A 60 -20.21 29.29 -16.24
C LYS A 60 -20.56 27.89 -16.71
N LYS A 61 -19.67 26.93 -16.45
CA LYS A 61 -19.80 25.54 -16.87
C LYS A 61 -19.03 24.64 -15.93
N LEU A 62 -19.64 23.53 -15.55
CA LEU A 62 -19.01 22.39 -14.89
C LEU A 62 -19.46 21.12 -15.63
N VAL A 63 -18.51 20.32 -16.11
CA VAL A 63 -18.76 19.01 -16.71
C VAL A 63 -18.02 17.99 -15.89
N PHE A 64 -18.73 17.03 -15.29
CA PHE A 64 -18.14 15.94 -14.54
C PHE A 64 -18.39 14.62 -15.26
N ARG A 65 -17.33 13.86 -15.52
CA ARG A 65 -17.36 12.55 -16.16
C ARG A 65 -16.82 11.53 -15.17
N PHE A 66 -17.66 10.61 -14.72
CA PHE A 66 -17.30 9.60 -13.74
C PHE A 66 -17.70 8.19 -14.15
N ALA A 67 -16.95 7.20 -13.69
CA ALA A 67 -17.17 5.81 -13.98
C ALA A 67 -18.41 5.28 -13.24
N SER A 68 -19.25 4.53 -13.94
CA SER A 68 -20.35 3.80 -13.31
C SER A 68 -19.86 2.43 -12.83
N PRO A 69 -20.34 1.92 -11.67
CA PRO A 69 -20.05 0.56 -11.25
C PRO A 69 -20.56 -0.44 -12.29
N THR A 70 -19.76 -1.45 -12.63
CA THR A 70 -20.09 -2.43 -13.66
C THR A 70 -20.04 -3.85 -13.13
N SER A 71 -20.87 -4.73 -13.67
CA SER A 71 -20.76 -6.17 -13.39
C SER A 71 -19.68 -6.76 -14.28
N PHE A 72 -18.86 -7.66 -13.74
CA PHE A 72 -17.84 -8.39 -14.49
C PHE A 72 -17.60 -9.77 -13.87
N ALA A 73 -17.06 -10.68 -14.66
CA ALA A 73 -16.72 -12.03 -14.22
C ALA A 73 -15.37 -12.45 -14.79
N SER A 74 -14.55 -13.10 -13.97
CA SER A 74 -13.32 -13.77 -14.36
C SER A 74 -13.27 -15.17 -13.73
N SER A 75 -12.19 -15.89 -13.99
CA SER A 75 -11.96 -17.20 -13.38
C SER A 75 -11.76 -17.15 -11.85
N THR A 76 -11.39 -15.98 -11.31
CA THR A 76 -11.09 -15.76 -9.88
C THR A 76 -12.01 -14.77 -9.19
N VAL A 77 -12.62 -13.81 -9.90
CA VAL A 77 -13.44 -12.75 -9.30
C VAL A 77 -14.72 -12.55 -10.10
N ASN A 78 -15.86 -12.60 -9.42
CA ASN A 78 -17.17 -12.25 -9.96
C ASN A 78 -17.73 -11.06 -9.17
N GLN A 79 -18.11 -10.01 -9.87
CA GLN A 79 -18.73 -8.81 -9.31
C GLN A 79 -20.06 -8.57 -10.01
N GLU A 80 -21.14 -8.50 -9.23
CA GLU A 80 -22.50 -8.22 -9.70
C GLU A 80 -23.03 -6.93 -9.06
N VAL A 81 -23.41 -5.96 -9.87
CA VAL A 81 -23.96 -4.67 -9.43
C VAL A 81 -25.48 -4.69 -9.59
N LYS A 82 -26.20 -4.32 -8.52
CA LYS A 82 -27.66 -4.24 -8.45
C LYS A 82 -28.10 -2.88 -7.92
N ASN A 83 -29.34 -2.51 -8.24
CA ASN A 83 -30.01 -1.33 -7.67
C ASN A 83 -29.22 -0.01 -7.84
N TYR A 84 -28.47 0.14 -8.93
CA TYR A 84 -27.69 1.35 -9.16
C TYR A 84 -28.62 2.54 -9.47
N THR A 85 -28.57 3.55 -8.61
CA THR A 85 -29.35 4.79 -8.73
C THR A 85 -28.45 6.01 -8.54
N LEU A 86 -28.82 7.11 -9.20
CA LEU A 86 -28.11 8.38 -9.15
C LEU A 86 -29.06 9.50 -8.76
N ALA A 87 -28.64 10.34 -7.81
CA ALA A 87 -29.27 11.60 -7.46
C ALA A 87 -28.27 12.75 -7.72
N TYR A 88 -28.81 13.94 -7.99
CA TYR A 88 -28.00 15.12 -8.36
C TYR A 88 -28.47 16.33 -7.57
N ASN A 89 -27.53 17.14 -7.10
CA ASN A 89 -27.83 18.41 -6.43
C ASN A 89 -26.81 19.50 -6.82
N PRO A 90 -27.22 20.59 -7.49
CA PRO A 90 -28.55 20.84 -8.02
C PRO A 90 -28.84 19.95 -9.23
N LYS A 91 -30.08 20.01 -9.74
CA LYS A 91 -30.45 19.31 -10.98
C LYS A 91 -29.53 19.74 -12.13
N PRO A 92 -28.91 18.80 -12.86
CA PRO A 92 -28.00 19.12 -13.94
C PRO A 92 -28.73 19.64 -15.18
N THR A 93 -28.00 20.38 -16.01
CA THR A 93 -28.44 20.82 -17.33
C THR A 93 -28.57 19.65 -18.30
N SER A 94 -27.61 18.72 -18.28
CA SER A 94 -27.68 17.46 -19.05
C SER A 94 -26.96 16.31 -18.35
N VAL A 95 -27.40 15.09 -18.66
CA VAL A 95 -26.77 13.84 -18.25
C VAL A 95 -26.67 12.95 -19.48
N GLU A 96 -25.47 12.48 -19.79
CA GLU A 96 -25.16 11.60 -20.92
C GLU A 96 -24.46 10.35 -20.38
N VAL A 97 -24.84 9.17 -20.87
CA VAL A 97 -24.12 7.92 -20.60
C VAL A 97 -23.36 7.54 -21.86
N GLU A 98 -22.07 7.29 -21.72
CA GLU A 98 -21.20 6.86 -22.80
C GLU A 98 -20.52 5.54 -22.47
N THR A 99 -20.17 4.79 -23.52
CA THR A 99 -19.34 3.59 -23.41
C THR A 99 -18.10 3.81 -24.24
N ASP A 100 -16.92 3.67 -23.63
CA ASP A 100 -15.66 3.88 -24.33
C ASP A 100 -15.24 2.64 -25.15
N ARG A 101 -14.07 2.75 -25.79
CA ARG A 101 -13.50 1.67 -26.63
C ARG A 101 -13.10 0.40 -25.87
N PHE A 102 -13.06 0.44 -24.54
CA PHE A 102 -12.77 -0.69 -23.66
C PHE A 102 -14.03 -1.29 -23.04
N GLY A 103 -15.20 -0.69 -23.31
CA GLY A 103 -16.48 -1.11 -22.73
C GLY A 103 -16.77 -0.48 -21.37
N ASN A 104 -15.96 0.48 -20.92
CA ASN A 104 -16.23 1.19 -19.66
C ASN A 104 -17.44 2.09 -19.82
N LYS A 105 -18.32 2.11 -18.82
CA LYS A 105 -19.49 2.99 -18.78
C LYS A 105 -19.18 4.24 -17.97
N PHE A 106 -19.27 5.40 -18.59
CA PHE A 106 -19.12 6.68 -17.93
C PHE A 106 -20.42 7.47 -17.98
N THR A 107 -20.73 8.15 -16.89
CA THR A 107 -21.81 9.13 -16.83
C THR A 107 -21.18 10.53 -16.85
N LYS A 108 -21.66 11.36 -17.76
CA LYS A 108 -21.22 12.74 -17.96
C LYS A 108 -22.36 13.68 -17.59
N VAL A 109 -22.13 14.50 -16.57
CA VAL A 109 -23.10 15.44 -16.02
C VAL A 109 -22.62 16.86 -16.28
N THR A 110 -23.51 17.71 -16.81
CA THR A 110 -23.20 19.10 -17.12
C THR A 110 -24.09 20.04 -16.32
N TRP A 111 -23.49 21.04 -15.66
CA TRP A 111 -24.16 22.19 -15.08
C TRP A 111 -23.70 23.47 -15.78
N LEU A 112 -24.64 24.33 -16.15
CA LEU A 112 -24.39 25.67 -16.70
C LEU A 112 -24.81 26.74 -15.70
N ASN A 113 -24.02 27.83 -15.62
CA ASN A 113 -24.29 29.02 -14.81
C ASN A 113 -24.68 28.68 -13.35
N ILE A 114 -23.83 27.91 -12.68
CA ILE A 114 -24.07 27.43 -11.32
C ILE A 114 -23.42 28.37 -10.29
N SER A 115 -24.17 28.69 -9.22
CA SER A 115 -23.75 29.62 -8.17
C SER A 115 -23.67 28.98 -6.77
N GLY A 116 -23.93 27.69 -6.65
CA GLY A 116 -23.84 26.91 -5.41
C GLY A 116 -23.22 25.54 -5.67
N ASP A 117 -22.85 24.83 -4.62
CA ASP A 117 -22.16 23.54 -4.73
C ASP A 117 -22.92 22.55 -5.63
N ALA A 118 -22.16 21.71 -6.34
CA ALA A 118 -22.69 20.71 -7.25
C ALA A 118 -22.27 19.32 -6.81
N GLY A 119 -23.11 18.31 -7.01
CA GLY A 119 -22.76 16.95 -6.65
C GLY A 119 -23.64 15.89 -7.27
N VAL A 120 -23.12 14.66 -7.17
CA VAL A 120 -23.72 13.41 -7.60
C VAL A 120 -23.68 12.44 -6.43
N SER A 121 -24.80 11.80 -6.13
CA SER A 121 -24.93 10.76 -5.11
C SER A 121 -25.34 9.46 -5.79
N GLY A 122 -24.49 8.44 -5.73
CA GLY A 122 -24.76 7.12 -6.27
C GLY A 122 -25.01 6.10 -5.17
N ASN A 123 -26.08 5.30 -5.30
CA ASN A 123 -26.37 4.17 -4.42
C ASN A 123 -26.41 2.89 -5.25
N PHE A 124 -25.74 1.84 -4.79
CA PHE A 124 -25.79 0.51 -5.41
C PHE A 124 -25.51 -0.60 -4.41
N THR A 125 -26.03 -1.78 -4.70
CA THR A 125 -25.65 -3.02 -4.02
C THR A 125 -24.67 -3.77 -4.90
N ILE A 126 -23.59 -4.29 -4.31
CA ILE A 126 -22.62 -5.12 -5.02
C ILE A 126 -22.46 -6.46 -4.33
N ALA A 127 -22.51 -7.54 -5.10
CA ALA A 127 -22.15 -8.87 -4.66
C ALA A 127 -20.81 -9.25 -5.29
N ILE A 128 -19.80 -9.54 -4.48
CA ILE A 128 -18.47 -9.92 -4.96
C ILE A 128 -18.11 -11.30 -4.41
N HIS A 129 -17.71 -12.18 -5.32
CA HIS A 129 -17.15 -13.48 -4.98
C HIS A 129 -15.73 -13.58 -5.54
N THR A 130 -14.76 -13.75 -4.64
CA THR A 130 -13.37 -14.06 -4.99
C THR A 130 -13.08 -15.51 -4.62
N ALA A 131 -12.74 -16.33 -5.62
CA ALA A 131 -12.35 -17.73 -5.45
C ALA A 131 -10.82 -17.87 -5.51
N LEU A 132 -10.23 -18.39 -4.44
CA LEU A 132 -8.82 -18.77 -4.38
C LEU A 132 -8.75 -20.28 -4.64
N LYS A 133 -9.04 -20.66 -5.88
CA LYS A 133 -8.88 -22.01 -6.40
C LYS A 133 -7.60 -22.11 -7.20
N GLU A 134 -6.97 -23.27 -7.18
CA GLU A 134 -5.76 -23.50 -7.95
C GLU A 134 -5.92 -23.11 -9.42
N LEU A 135 -5.08 -22.17 -9.87
CA LEU A 135 -5.04 -21.74 -11.26
C LEU A 135 -4.00 -22.61 -11.98
N ALA A 136 -4.44 -23.32 -13.00
CA ALA A 136 -3.55 -24.07 -13.88
C ALA A 136 -3.48 -23.34 -15.22
N SER A 137 -2.44 -22.54 -15.41
CA SER A 137 -2.07 -22.03 -16.73
C SER A 137 -0.89 -22.83 -17.26
N SER A 138 -0.94 -23.15 -18.55
CA SER A 138 0.10 -23.84 -19.32
C SER A 138 0.59 -22.98 -20.48
N ALA A 139 0.21 -21.70 -20.50
CA ALA A 139 0.61 -20.75 -21.53
C ALA A 139 2.15 -20.69 -21.63
N PRO A 140 2.73 -20.97 -22.82
CA PRO A 140 4.17 -20.97 -23.01
C PRO A 140 4.71 -19.54 -22.98
N PHE A 141 5.99 -19.39 -22.62
CA PHE A 141 6.70 -18.13 -22.79
C PHE A 141 7.90 -18.30 -23.73
N PRO A 142 8.11 -17.39 -24.72
CA PRO A 142 7.23 -16.28 -25.09
C PRO A 142 5.86 -16.73 -25.62
N LEU A 143 4.84 -15.88 -25.45
CA LEU A 143 3.50 -16.13 -25.99
C LEU A 143 3.55 -16.22 -27.52
N LYS A 144 2.87 -17.23 -28.07
CA LYS A 144 2.80 -17.47 -29.54
C LYS A 144 1.57 -16.84 -30.16
N ASP A 145 0.42 -17.05 -29.53
CA ASP A 145 -0.88 -16.62 -30.03
C ASP A 145 -1.61 -15.83 -28.94
N ILE A 146 -2.05 -14.62 -29.30
CA ILE A 146 -2.82 -13.72 -28.43
C ILE A 146 -4.10 -13.39 -29.19
N ASP A 147 -5.25 -13.46 -28.52
CA ASP A 147 -6.53 -13.04 -29.11
C ASP A 147 -6.37 -11.65 -29.74
N PRO A 148 -6.70 -11.46 -31.03
CA PRO A 148 -6.62 -10.15 -31.69
C PRO A 148 -7.28 -9.00 -30.92
N LYS A 149 -8.36 -9.28 -30.16
CA LYS A 149 -9.03 -8.29 -29.32
C LYS A 149 -8.15 -7.81 -28.18
N GLU A 150 -7.35 -8.71 -27.61
CA GLU A 150 -6.51 -8.47 -26.43
C GLU A 150 -5.12 -7.95 -26.79
N ARG A 151 -4.66 -8.15 -28.04
CA ARG A 151 -3.42 -7.54 -28.56
C ARG A 151 -3.35 -6.02 -28.37
N ARG A 152 -4.48 -5.32 -28.29
CA ARG A 152 -4.51 -3.88 -28.00
C ARG A 152 -3.80 -3.54 -26.69
N PHE A 153 -3.82 -4.43 -25.70
CA PHE A 153 -3.20 -4.26 -24.39
C PHE A 153 -1.70 -4.57 -24.38
N LEU A 154 -1.08 -4.70 -25.57
CA LEU A 154 0.38 -4.63 -25.76
C LEU A 154 0.84 -3.21 -26.13
N ALA A 155 -0.09 -2.31 -26.45
CA ALA A 155 0.26 -0.97 -26.91
C ALA A 155 0.97 -0.16 -25.82
N ARG A 156 2.01 0.58 -26.22
CA ARG A 156 2.63 1.60 -25.37
C ARG A 156 1.70 2.80 -25.20
N THR A 157 1.90 3.54 -24.12
CA THR A 157 1.34 4.89 -23.94
C THR A 157 2.39 5.83 -23.33
N PRO A 158 2.12 7.14 -23.21
CA PRO A 158 3.01 8.05 -22.49
C PRO A 158 3.22 7.72 -21.00
N LEU A 159 2.30 6.99 -20.38
CA LEU A 159 2.40 6.55 -18.98
C LEU A 159 2.89 5.09 -18.85
N THR A 160 2.76 4.30 -19.91
CA THR A 160 3.19 2.89 -19.96
C THR A 160 4.18 2.68 -21.10
N GLN A 161 5.40 3.18 -20.93
CA GLN A 161 6.43 3.25 -21.97
C GLN A 161 7.14 1.90 -22.23
N ALA A 162 6.38 0.87 -22.62
CA ALA A 162 6.89 -0.49 -22.88
C ALA A 162 7.98 -0.57 -23.99
N ASP A 163 8.14 0.47 -24.81
CA ASP A 163 9.16 0.59 -25.84
C ASP A 163 10.40 1.40 -25.40
N ASN A 164 10.46 1.86 -24.14
CA ASN A 164 11.65 2.46 -23.59
C ASN A 164 12.80 1.42 -23.53
N PRO A 165 14.04 1.77 -23.91
CA PRO A 165 15.16 0.83 -23.93
C PRO A 165 15.48 0.19 -22.57
N GLU A 166 15.48 0.95 -21.48
CA GLU A 166 15.79 0.46 -20.14
C GLU A 166 14.70 -0.48 -19.62
N ILE A 167 13.42 -0.12 -19.86
CA ILE A 167 12.29 -0.99 -19.54
C ILE A 167 12.38 -2.31 -20.32
N LYS A 168 12.70 -2.27 -21.62
CA LYS A 168 12.85 -3.48 -22.44
C LYS A 168 14.02 -4.34 -21.97
N GLU A 169 15.17 -3.75 -21.69
CA GLU A 169 16.33 -4.49 -21.21
C GLU A 169 16.04 -5.16 -19.87
N LEU A 170 15.48 -4.42 -18.92
CA LEU A 170 15.09 -4.96 -17.62
C LEU A 170 14.05 -6.08 -17.77
N ALA A 171 12.99 -5.87 -18.53
CA ALA A 171 11.94 -6.88 -18.70
C ALA A 171 12.46 -8.18 -19.31
N ASN A 172 13.32 -8.11 -20.34
CA ASN A 172 13.96 -9.28 -20.94
C ASN A 172 14.89 -10.00 -19.95
N ASN A 173 15.62 -9.25 -19.13
CA ASN A 173 16.49 -9.82 -18.10
C ASN A 173 15.68 -10.50 -16.99
N LEU A 174 14.59 -9.88 -16.55
CA LEU A 174 13.71 -10.44 -15.52
C LEU A 174 13.02 -11.73 -16.00
N ALA A 175 12.55 -11.77 -17.24
CA ALA A 175 11.88 -12.94 -17.82
C ALA A 175 12.83 -14.04 -18.29
N LYS A 176 14.15 -13.87 -18.12
CA LYS A 176 15.15 -14.80 -18.63
C LYS A 176 15.02 -16.16 -17.93
N GLY A 177 14.91 -17.22 -18.73
CA GLY A 177 14.77 -18.59 -18.24
C GLY A 177 13.33 -18.98 -17.88
N ALA A 178 12.36 -18.06 -17.99
CA ALA A 178 10.95 -18.41 -17.94
C ALA A 178 10.59 -19.30 -19.14
N THR A 179 9.89 -20.40 -18.86
CA THR A 179 9.36 -21.33 -19.86
C THR A 179 7.85 -21.22 -20.01
N THR A 180 7.18 -20.68 -18.99
CA THR A 180 5.74 -20.37 -18.97
C THR A 180 5.51 -18.88 -18.79
N GLU A 181 4.37 -18.39 -19.28
CA GLU A 181 3.96 -16.99 -19.12
C GLU A 181 3.92 -16.59 -17.65
N GLU A 182 3.33 -17.44 -16.82
CA GLU A 182 3.21 -17.23 -15.38
C GLU A 182 4.58 -17.04 -14.70
N GLN A 183 5.60 -17.81 -15.08
CA GLN A 183 6.95 -17.64 -14.56
C GLN A 183 7.49 -16.24 -14.86
N ALA A 184 7.31 -15.76 -16.09
CA ALA A 184 7.71 -14.41 -16.47
C ALA A 184 6.91 -13.34 -15.72
N VAL A 185 5.59 -13.51 -15.57
CA VAL A 185 4.72 -12.59 -14.84
C VAL A 185 5.15 -12.48 -13.38
N ILE A 186 5.32 -13.59 -12.67
CA ILE A 186 5.72 -13.60 -11.25
C ILE A 186 7.11 -12.96 -11.08
N GLN A 187 8.08 -13.29 -11.94
CA GLN A 187 9.43 -12.71 -11.87
C GLN A 187 9.39 -11.17 -12.02
N ILE A 188 8.60 -10.67 -12.98
CA ILE A 188 8.46 -9.24 -13.23
C ILE A 188 7.73 -8.54 -12.09
N LEU A 189 6.58 -9.05 -11.65
CA LEU A 189 5.76 -8.41 -10.62
C LEU A 189 6.45 -8.41 -9.26
N ASN A 190 7.10 -9.51 -8.87
CA ASN A 190 7.90 -9.55 -7.64
C ASN A 190 8.98 -8.47 -7.67
N TRP A 191 9.72 -8.34 -8.77
CA TRP A 191 10.77 -7.33 -8.87
C TRP A 191 10.22 -5.91 -8.66
N VAL A 192 9.04 -5.59 -9.19
CA VAL A 192 8.42 -4.27 -8.98
C VAL A 192 8.09 -4.04 -7.50
N VAL A 193 7.46 -5.02 -6.84
CA VAL A 193 7.13 -4.93 -5.40
C VAL A 193 8.38 -4.78 -4.54
N ASP A 194 9.48 -5.45 -4.90
CA ASP A 194 10.73 -5.41 -4.16
C ASP A 194 11.52 -4.09 -4.31
N ASN A 195 11.37 -3.41 -5.46
CA ASN A 195 12.23 -2.30 -5.85
C ASN A 195 11.52 -0.94 -5.88
N VAL A 196 10.18 -0.91 -5.77
CA VAL A 196 9.41 0.32 -5.73
C VAL A 196 8.87 0.55 -4.32
N LYS A 197 9.14 1.73 -3.78
CA LYS A 197 8.59 2.19 -2.49
C LYS A 197 7.35 3.04 -2.71
N TYR A 198 6.34 2.83 -1.89
CA TYR A 198 5.14 3.62 -1.99
C TYR A 198 5.36 5.07 -1.54
N THR A 199 4.87 6.02 -2.33
CA THR A 199 4.80 7.44 -1.96
C THR A 199 3.44 8.00 -2.38
N THR A 200 2.87 8.87 -1.55
CA THR A 200 1.49 9.33 -1.73
C THR A 200 1.33 10.36 -2.85
N ASN A 201 2.35 11.18 -3.12
CA ASN A 201 2.26 12.24 -4.13
C ASN A 201 3.52 12.29 -5.01
N PRO A 202 3.70 11.29 -5.89
CA PRO A 202 4.85 11.25 -6.77
C PRO A 202 4.78 12.43 -7.77
N PRO A 203 5.92 13.11 -8.07
CA PRO A 203 5.99 14.16 -9.07
C PRO A 203 5.51 13.77 -10.47
N GLN A 204 5.68 12.50 -10.84
CA GLN A 204 5.27 11.94 -12.13
C GLN A 204 4.70 10.53 -11.94
N TYR A 205 3.78 10.16 -12.81
CA TYR A 205 2.99 8.93 -12.69
C TYR A 205 3.37 7.87 -13.73
N ASP A 206 4.33 8.15 -14.62
CA ASP A 206 4.72 7.25 -15.70
C ASP A 206 5.75 6.18 -15.27
N ALA A 207 5.87 5.13 -16.08
CA ALA A 207 6.71 3.97 -15.77
C ALA A 207 8.21 4.28 -15.71
N VAL A 208 8.70 5.21 -16.55
CA VAL A 208 10.13 5.56 -16.58
C VAL A 208 10.52 6.29 -15.30
N TYR A 209 9.71 7.26 -14.86
CA TYR A 209 9.91 7.91 -13.57
C TYR A 209 9.99 6.89 -12.42
N THR A 210 9.07 5.92 -12.40
CA THR A 210 9.05 4.89 -11.34
C THR A 210 10.28 4.00 -11.38
N LEU A 211 10.73 3.60 -12.56
CA LEU A 211 11.96 2.83 -12.73
C LEU A 211 13.19 3.60 -12.24
N GLU A 212 13.32 4.87 -12.62
CA GLU A 212 14.48 5.71 -12.28
C GLU A 212 14.53 6.05 -10.78
N THR A 213 13.38 6.31 -10.16
CA THR A 213 13.33 6.76 -8.76
C THR A 213 13.13 5.65 -7.75
N GLY A 214 12.60 4.49 -8.16
CA GLY A 214 12.17 3.42 -7.26
C GLY A 214 11.05 3.87 -6.32
N THR A 215 10.24 4.86 -6.71
CA THR A 215 9.13 5.38 -5.89
C THR A 215 7.87 5.60 -6.72
N GLY A 216 6.70 5.43 -6.11
CA GLY A 216 5.42 5.74 -6.77
C GLY A 216 4.20 5.35 -5.95
N ASN A 217 3.00 5.71 -6.42
CA ASN A 217 1.73 5.26 -5.84
C ASN A 217 1.11 4.09 -6.64
N CYS A 218 -0.14 3.71 -6.33
CA CYS A 218 -0.87 2.63 -7.01
C CYS A 218 -0.85 2.72 -8.56
N GLN A 219 -0.89 3.92 -9.13
CA GLN A 219 -0.78 4.14 -10.58
C GLN A 219 0.63 3.86 -11.08
N ASN A 220 1.68 4.37 -10.42
CA ASN A 220 3.07 4.11 -10.78
C ASN A 220 3.41 2.62 -10.74
N PHE A 221 3.02 1.92 -9.66
CA PHE A 221 3.20 0.46 -9.54
C PHE A 221 2.53 -0.27 -10.71
N SER A 222 1.27 0.11 -11.02
CA SER A 222 0.54 -0.47 -12.14
C SER A 222 1.21 -0.17 -13.48
N HIS A 223 1.60 1.08 -13.74
CA HIS A 223 2.20 1.51 -15.00
C HIS A 223 3.56 0.86 -15.25
N LEU A 224 4.44 0.76 -14.24
CA LEU A 224 5.73 0.09 -14.38
C LEU A 224 5.55 -1.42 -14.62
N SER A 225 4.69 -2.06 -13.82
CA SER A 225 4.35 -3.49 -13.99
C SER A 225 3.84 -3.78 -15.40
N ILE A 226 2.86 -3.00 -15.85
CA ILE A 226 2.28 -3.11 -17.20
C ILE A 226 3.34 -2.88 -18.27
N SER A 227 4.24 -1.90 -18.10
CA SER A 227 5.27 -1.59 -19.10
C SER A 227 6.27 -2.73 -19.25
N LEU A 228 6.71 -3.32 -18.13
CA LEU A 228 7.62 -4.48 -18.13
C LEU A 228 6.95 -5.71 -18.77
N LEU A 229 5.70 -6.00 -18.41
CA LEU A 229 4.94 -7.11 -19.00
C LEU A 229 4.75 -6.94 -20.52
N ARG A 230 4.30 -5.75 -20.95
CA ARG A 230 4.10 -5.44 -22.37
C ARG A 230 5.41 -5.48 -23.17
N ALA A 231 6.53 -5.11 -22.55
CA ALA A 231 7.85 -5.14 -23.18
C ALA A 231 8.32 -6.56 -23.57
N VAL A 232 7.82 -7.59 -22.87
CA VAL A 232 8.08 -9.02 -23.19
C VAL A 232 6.90 -9.70 -23.90
N GLY A 233 5.93 -8.92 -24.39
CA GLY A 233 4.81 -9.45 -25.19
C GLY A 233 3.65 -10.01 -24.39
N ILE A 234 3.54 -9.71 -23.10
CA ILE A 234 2.43 -10.15 -22.25
C ILE A 234 1.37 -9.04 -22.18
N PRO A 235 0.12 -9.26 -22.63
CA PRO A 235 -0.92 -8.25 -22.55
C PRO A 235 -1.32 -7.96 -21.10
N ALA A 236 -1.26 -6.70 -20.72
CA ALA A 236 -1.62 -6.24 -19.39
C ALA A 236 -2.42 -4.94 -19.50
N ARG A 237 -3.40 -4.74 -18.62
CA ARG A 237 -4.26 -3.55 -18.59
C ARG A 237 -4.34 -2.97 -17.19
N ILE A 238 -4.47 -1.65 -17.10
CA ILE A 238 -4.75 -1.01 -15.82
C ILE A 238 -6.24 -1.18 -15.51
N VAL A 239 -6.55 -1.30 -14.23
CA VAL A 239 -7.91 -1.36 -13.71
C VAL A 239 -8.10 -0.18 -12.77
N GLY A 240 -9.18 0.57 -12.97
CA GLY A 240 -9.61 1.63 -12.07
C GLY A 240 -10.84 1.20 -11.29
N GLY A 241 -10.90 1.59 -10.04
CA GLY A 241 -12.04 1.31 -9.19
C GLY A 241 -11.94 1.97 -7.83
N ILE A 242 -12.70 1.43 -6.88
CA ILE A 242 -12.64 1.85 -5.49
C ILE A 242 -12.28 0.69 -4.56
N THR A 243 -11.60 0.98 -3.47
CA THR A 243 -11.36 0.04 -2.38
C THR A 243 -12.15 0.45 -1.15
N LEU A 244 -12.50 -0.51 -0.30
CA LEU A 244 -13.30 -0.30 0.90
C LEU A 244 -12.49 -0.60 2.16
N ASN A 245 -12.50 0.34 3.12
CA ASN A 245 -11.76 0.17 4.37
C ASN A 245 -12.50 -0.77 5.32
N LYS A 246 -12.31 -2.08 5.11
CA LYS A 246 -12.69 -3.11 6.06
C LYS A 246 -11.64 -4.20 6.09
N SER A 247 -10.94 -4.30 7.22
CA SER A 247 -9.92 -5.31 7.47
C SER A 247 -10.47 -6.73 7.29
N TRP A 248 -9.59 -7.64 6.91
CA TRP A 248 -9.90 -9.07 6.88
C TRP A 248 -8.70 -9.91 7.34
N LYS A 249 -8.94 -11.17 7.67
CA LYS A 249 -7.97 -12.05 8.32
C LYS A 249 -7.40 -13.07 7.35
N VAL A 250 -6.07 -13.19 7.36
CA VAL A 250 -5.31 -14.21 6.65
C VAL A 250 -4.71 -15.17 7.67
N PRO A 251 -5.02 -16.48 7.61
CA PRO A 251 -4.43 -17.45 8.53
C PRO A 251 -2.94 -17.65 8.23
N LEU A 252 -2.10 -17.68 9.27
CA LEU A 252 -0.67 -18.04 9.20
C LEU A 252 -0.40 -19.28 10.06
N LYS A 253 0.76 -19.95 9.87
CA LYS A 253 1.17 -21.10 10.70
C LYS A 253 1.15 -20.76 12.20
N ASN A 254 1.62 -19.57 12.56
CA ASN A 254 1.78 -19.12 13.95
C ASN A 254 1.17 -17.72 14.18
N GLY A 255 -0.05 -17.47 13.69
CA GLY A 255 -0.74 -16.19 13.92
C GLY A 255 -1.77 -15.85 12.86
N THR A 256 -2.09 -14.57 12.75
CA THR A 256 -2.99 -14.04 11.72
C THR A 256 -2.38 -12.77 11.15
N LEU A 257 -2.30 -12.68 9.83
CA LEU A 257 -2.04 -11.42 9.14
C LEU A 257 -3.39 -10.70 8.96
N ILE A 258 -3.50 -9.49 9.46
CA ILE A 258 -4.67 -8.64 9.28
C ILE A 258 -4.41 -7.78 8.05
N GLN A 259 -5.13 -8.09 6.97
CA GLN A 259 -5.04 -7.34 5.75
C GLN A 259 -5.93 -6.12 5.82
N ASN A 260 -5.32 -4.95 5.73
CA ASN A 260 -5.98 -3.67 5.66
C ASN A 260 -5.77 -3.01 4.31
N ILE A 261 -6.75 -2.20 3.94
CA ILE A 261 -6.75 -1.44 2.70
C ILE A 261 -7.41 -0.09 2.94
N GLY A 262 -6.80 0.97 2.45
CA GLY A 262 -7.41 2.30 2.48
C GLY A 262 -8.74 2.27 1.74
N GLN A 263 -9.70 3.07 2.18
CA GLN A 263 -10.91 3.26 1.40
C GLN A 263 -10.51 4.16 0.24
N GLY A 264 -10.55 3.66 -1.00
CA GLY A 264 -9.75 4.17 -2.13
C GLY A 264 -10.51 4.46 -3.40
N GLY A 265 -10.17 5.49 -4.19
CA GLY A 265 -10.00 5.27 -5.60
C GLY A 265 -8.70 4.50 -5.67
N HIS A 266 -8.63 3.46 -6.47
CA HIS A 266 -7.46 2.60 -6.50
C HIS A 266 -7.20 2.14 -7.92
N ALA A 267 -5.92 2.00 -8.25
CA ALA A 267 -5.47 1.44 -9.50
C ALA A 267 -4.66 0.19 -9.23
N TRP A 268 -5.02 -0.88 -9.93
CA TRP A 268 -4.26 -2.12 -9.97
C TRP A 268 -4.16 -2.58 -11.43
N LEU A 269 -3.65 -3.78 -11.68
CA LEU A 269 -3.53 -4.32 -13.03
C LEU A 269 -4.24 -5.66 -13.20
N GLU A 270 -4.55 -5.98 -14.44
CA GLU A 270 -4.92 -7.33 -14.86
C GLU A 270 -3.96 -7.79 -15.95
N VAL A 271 -3.57 -9.07 -15.89
CA VAL A 271 -2.72 -9.74 -16.88
C VAL A 271 -3.57 -10.77 -17.62
N TYR A 272 -3.45 -10.81 -18.94
CA TYR A 272 -4.22 -11.74 -19.77
C TYR A 272 -3.44 -13.02 -20.01
N TYR A 273 -3.97 -14.13 -19.54
CA TYR A 273 -3.51 -15.47 -19.88
C TYR A 273 -4.41 -16.06 -20.98
N PRO A 274 -3.86 -16.60 -22.08
CA PRO A 274 -4.67 -17.15 -23.17
C PRO A 274 -5.62 -18.29 -22.76
N ASP A 275 -5.26 -19.07 -21.72
CA ASP A 275 -6.01 -20.24 -21.28
C ASP A 275 -6.95 -19.99 -20.09
N ILE A 276 -6.73 -18.95 -19.29
CA ILE A 276 -7.55 -18.65 -18.09
C ILE A 276 -8.11 -17.21 -18.03
N GLY A 277 -7.81 -16.39 -19.05
CA GLY A 277 -8.34 -15.04 -19.22
C GLY A 277 -7.62 -13.98 -18.38
N TRP A 278 -8.34 -12.89 -18.08
CA TRP A 278 -7.81 -11.76 -17.30
C TRP A 278 -7.75 -12.09 -15.81
N ILE A 279 -6.54 -12.01 -15.25
CA ILE A 279 -6.24 -12.30 -13.85
C ILE A 279 -5.77 -11.01 -13.16
N PRO A 280 -6.37 -10.62 -12.02
CA PRO A 280 -6.04 -9.37 -11.34
C PRO A 280 -4.79 -9.52 -10.45
N TYR A 281 -4.04 -8.43 -10.35
CA TYR A 281 -2.88 -8.27 -9.47
C TYR A 281 -2.88 -6.86 -8.89
N ASP A 282 -2.69 -6.78 -7.59
CA ASP A 282 -2.44 -5.54 -6.87
C ASP A 282 -1.05 -5.64 -6.23
N ALA A 283 -0.10 -4.85 -6.77
CA ALA A 283 1.28 -4.81 -6.31
C ALA A 283 1.41 -4.42 -4.81
N GLN A 284 0.36 -3.87 -4.20
CA GLN A 284 0.34 -3.50 -2.79
C GLN A 284 -0.32 -4.53 -1.88
N GLN A 285 -0.98 -5.55 -2.43
CA GLN A 285 -1.86 -6.44 -1.66
C GLN A 285 -1.74 -7.91 -2.04
N SER A 286 -1.85 -8.25 -3.34
CA SER A 286 -2.06 -9.64 -3.74
C SER A 286 -1.73 -9.94 -5.21
N HIS A 287 -1.31 -11.19 -5.44
CA HIS A 287 -1.15 -11.79 -6.76
C HIS A 287 -2.33 -12.71 -7.08
N LEU A 288 -2.72 -12.75 -8.36
CA LEU A 288 -3.71 -13.67 -8.92
C LEU A 288 -5.15 -13.52 -8.42
N PHE A 289 -5.38 -12.65 -7.45
CA PHE A 289 -6.69 -12.29 -6.96
C PHE A 289 -6.66 -10.86 -6.44
N VAL A 290 -7.85 -10.28 -6.29
CA VAL A 290 -8.07 -9.10 -5.45
C VAL A 290 -9.16 -9.43 -4.46
N SER A 291 -9.05 -8.90 -3.25
CA SER A 291 -10.07 -9.11 -2.23
C SER A 291 -11.40 -8.49 -2.69
N PRO A 292 -12.54 -8.97 -2.18
CA PRO A 292 -13.85 -8.32 -2.38
C PRO A 292 -13.96 -6.88 -1.83
N ARG A 293 -12.88 -6.34 -1.24
CA ARG A 293 -12.78 -4.91 -0.92
C ARG A 293 -12.47 -4.07 -2.15
N HIS A 294 -12.11 -4.68 -3.29
CA HIS A 294 -11.88 -4.02 -4.56
C HIS A 294 -13.16 -4.04 -5.41
N ILE A 295 -13.71 -2.87 -5.69
CA ILE A 295 -14.83 -2.68 -6.62
C ILE A 295 -14.26 -2.16 -7.92
N LYS A 296 -14.26 -3.01 -8.95
CA LYS A 296 -13.82 -2.65 -10.30
C LYS A 296 -14.85 -1.75 -10.98
N GLN A 297 -14.39 -0.71 -11.65
CA GLN A 297 -15.25 0.20 -12.42
C GLN A 297 -14.81 0.30 -13.88
N THR A 298 -13.50 0.39 -14.12
CA THR A 298 -12.94 0.69 -15.45
C THR A 298 -11.69 -0.11 -15.75
N VAL A 299 -11.36 -0.27 -17.04
CA VAL A 299 -10.10 -0.84 -17.52
C VAL A 299 -9.53 -0.03 -18.68
N GLY A 300 -8.22 -0.02 -18.86
CA GLY A 300 -7.62 0.78 -19.93
C GLY A 300 -6.17 0.44 -20.24
N LEU A 301 -5.56 1.24 -21.14
CA LEU A 301 -4.13 1.11 -21.41
C LEU A 301 -3.29 1.78 -20.33
N ASP A 302 -3.78 2.89 -19.77
CA ASP A 302 -3.17 3.62 -18.66
C ASP A 302 -4.22 4.45 -17.87
N ALA A 303 -3.77 5.19 -16.85
CA ALA A 303 -4.61 5.98 -15.96
C ALA A 303 -5.57 6.97 -16.67
N LYS A 304 -5.25 7.43 -17.89
CA LYS A 304 -6.11 8.37 -18.64
C LYS A 304 -7.41 7.72 -19.12
N ASP A 305 -7.42 6.40 -19.28
CA ASP A 305 -8.58 5.64 -19.72
C ASP A 305 -9.52 5.28 -18.56
N ILE A 306 -9.04 5.31 -17.30
CA ILE A 306 -9.77 4.79 -16.13
C ILE A 306 -10.27 5.85 -15.15
N ASN A 307 -9.70 7.06 -15.16
CA ASN A 307 -9.98 8.08 -14.15
C ASN A 307 -11.25 8.89 -14.44
N ASP A 308 -11.92 9.28 -13.35
CA ASP A 308 -12.92 10.34 -13.37
C ASP A 308 -12.24 11.68 -13.71
N SER A 309 -12.97 12.56 -14.39
CA SER A 309 -12.44 13.87 -14.80
C SER A 309 -13.52 14.94 -14.81
N TRP A 310 -13.12 16.19 -14.62
CA TRP A 310 -14.01 17.33 -14.75
C TRP A 310 -13.37 18.50 -15.49
N LEU A 311 -14.23 19.26 -16.15
CA LEU A 311 -13.90 20.52 -16.81
C LEU A 311 -14.74 21.62 -16.18
N ALA A 312 -14.13 22.74 -15.84
CA ALA A 312 -14.86 23.87 -15.28
C ALA A 312 -14.30 25.22 -15.74
N SER A 313 -15.18 26.21 -15.86
CA SER A 313 -14.83 27.58 -16.24
C SER A 313 -15.56 28.59 -15.34
N PRO A 314 -14.89 29.67 -14.87
CA PRO A 314 -13.52 30.08 -15.24
C PRO A 314 -12.41 29.39 -14.45
N THR A 315 -12.75 28.64 -13.40
CA THR A 315 -11.80 28.01 -12.49
C THR A 315 -12.23 26.58 -12.18
N LEU A 316 -11.27 25.70 -11.90
CA LEU A 316 -11.56 24.37 -11.38
C LEU A 316 -12.03 24.48 -9.91
N PRO A 317 -13.23 23.98 -9.57
CA PRO A 317 -13.67 23.89 -8.19
C PRO A 317 -12.92 22.76 -7.46
N PRO A 318 -12.71 22.88 -6.13
CA PRO A 318 -12.33 21.75 -5.30
C PRO A 318 -13.32 20.60 -5.44
N PHE A 319 -12.81 19.37 -5.48
CA PHE A 319 -13.59 18.14 -5.53
C PHE A 319 -13.56 17.46 -4.15
N ARG A 320 -14.64 16.76 -3.80
CA ARG A 320 -14.71 15.89 -2.63
C ARG A 320 -15.42 14.59 -3.00
N GLU A 321 -14.92 13.49 -2.45
CA GLU A 321 -15.60 12.20 -2.51
C GLU A 321 -15.76 11.62 -1.11
N ASP A 322 -16.95 11.13 -0.82
CA ASP A 322 -17.27 10.35 0.37
C ASP A 322 -17.86 9.00 -0.08
N ILE A 323 -17.37 7.92 0.51
CA ILE A 323 -17.83 6.56 0.22
C ILE A 323 -18.25 5.96 1.55
N GLN A 324 -19.48 5.45 1.61
CA GLN A 324 -19.97 4.67 2.71
C GLN A 324 -20.26 3.26 2.21
N ALA A 325 -19.79 2.27 2.94
CA ALA A 325 -19.98 0.87 2.61
C ALA A 325 -20.52 0.10 3.80
N ASN A 326 -21.73 -0.43 3.66
CA ASN A 326 -22.35 -1.32 4.62
C ASN A 326 -22.22 -2.76 4.14
N PHE A 327 -21.43 -3.57 4.87
CA PHE A 327 -21.22 -4.98 4.56
C PHE A 327 -22.37 -5.82 5.11
N VAL A 328 -23.40 -6.03 4.30
CA VAL A 328 -24.58 -6.85 4.63
C VAL A 328 -24.18 -8.31 4.87
N ARG A 329 -23.19 -8.80 4.12
CA ARG A 329 -22.58 -10.12 4.30
C ARG A 329 -21.07 -10.00 4.13
N ASP A 330 -20.33 -10.60 5.06
CA ASP A 330 -18.87 -10.69 5.06
C ASP A 330 -18.42 -12.11 5.42
N ASP A 331 -18.23 -12.95 4.39
CA ASP A 331 -18.04 -14.39 4.51
C ASP A 331 -16.71 -14.81 3.85
N ILE A 332 -15.65 -14.68 4.64
CA ILE A 332 -14.27 -14.97 4.25
C ILE A 332 -13.85 -16.32 4.85
N LYS A 333 -13.65 -17.31 3.98
CA LYS A 333 -13.21 -18.67 4.35
C LYS A 333 -11.92 -18.97 3.62
N LEU A 334 -10.79 -18.74 4.29
CA LEU A 334 -9.46 -18.94 3.75
C LEU A 334 -8.69 -19.97 4.58
N SER A 335 -7.86 -20.76 3.92
CA SER A 335 -6.86 -21.62 4.55
C SER A 335 -5.48 -21.33 3.97
N LEU A 336 -4.46 -21.50 4.81
CA LEU A 336 -3.07 -21.46 4.39
C LEU A 336 -2.72 -22.77 3.71
N LYS A 337 -2.37 -22.72 2.41
CA LYS A 337 -1.93 -23.90 1.65
C LYS A 337 -0.41 -24.10 1.80
N ASP A 338 0.38 -23.04 1.62
CA ASP A 338 1.85 -23.11 1.68
C ASP A 338 2.49 -21.72 1.90
N ILE A 339 3.78 -21.68 2.21
CA ILE A 339 4.61 -20.47 2.31
C ILE A 339 5.91 -20.67 1.53
N LYS A 340 6.13 -19.89 0.47
CA LYS A 340 7.38 -19.93 -0.32
C LYS A 340 8.37 -18.88 0.15
N THR A 341 9.64 -19.24 0.32
CA THR A 341 10.72 -18.34 0.74
C THR A 341 11.50 -17.78 -0.46
N ASN A 342 11.11 -16.59 -0.94
CA ASN A 342 11.86 -15.60 -1.77
C ASN A 342 10.96 -14.37 -2.13
N PRO A 343 11.53 -13.19 -2.50
CA PRO A 343 11.24 -11.83 -1.98
C PRO A 343 9.80 -11.32 -2.26
N SER A 344 9.11 -10.46 -1.48
CA SER A 344 9.42 -9.54 -0.36
C SER A 344 8.20 -9.40 0.62
N ASN A 345 7.78 -8.18 1.00
CA ASN A 345 6.69 -7.84 1.95
C ASN A 345 5.43 -8.67 1.70
N TYR A 346 4.74 -9.16 2.75
CA TYR A 346 3.66 -10.16 2.64
C TYR A 346 2.80 -10.03 1.37
N ILE A 347 3.13 -10.86 0.38
CA ILE A 347 2.32 -10.96 -0.84
C ILE A 347 1.41 -12.17 -0.69
N LEU A 348 0.10 -11.91 -0.74
CA LEU A 348 -0.91 -12.94 -0.76
C LEU A 348 -1.08 -13.45 -2.18
N THR A 349 -1.04 -14.75 -2.40
CA THR A 349 -1.31 -15.33 -3.71
C THR A 349 -2.26 -16.51 -3.60
N ASN A 350 -2.99 -16.75 -4.68
CA ASN A 350 -3.72 -18.00 -4.86
C ASN A 350 -2.75 -19.16 -5.18
N ALA A 351 -3.17 -20.40 -4.95
CA ALA A 351 -2.41 -21.60 -5.30
C ALA A 351 -2.25 -21.79 -6.81
N ILE A 352 -1.11 -22.33 -7.23
CA ILE A 352 -0.80 -22.58 -8.66
C ILE A 352 -0.07 -23.91 -8.79
N VAL A 353 -0.45 -24.71 -9.80
CA VAL A 353 0.36 -25.82 -10.30
C VAL A 353 1.30 -25.28 -11.38
N ALA A 354 2.51 -24.89 -10.97
CA ALA A 354 3.60 -24.67 -11.91
C ALA A 354 4.87 -25.37 -11.40
N HIS A 355 5.53 -26.11 -12.28
CA HIS A 355 6.85 -26.67 -12.02
C HIS A 355 7.85 -25.51 -11.94
N ILE A 356 8.12 -25.03 -10.72
CA ILE A 356 9.07 -23.94 -10.48
C ILE A 356 10.48 -24.49 -10.64
N ALA A 357 11.18 -24.06 -11.71
CA ALA A 357 12.62 -24.00 -11.68
C ALA A 357 13.04 -22.77 -10.86
N LYS A 358 14.04 -22.92 -9.99
CA LYS A 358 14.62 -21.81 -9.23
C LYS A 358 15.07 -20.70 -10.19
N PRO A 359 14.70 -19.43 -9.96
CA PRO A 359 15.37 -18.34 -10.64
C PRO A 359 16.83 -18.29 -10.15
N ALA A 360 17.76 -18.23 -11.09
CA ALA A 360 19.12 -17.79 -10.86
C ALA A 360 19.29 -16.50 -11.66
N VAL A 361 19.48 -15.39 -10.95
CA VAL A 361 20.27 -14.19 -11.30
C VAL A 361 19.90 -13.12 -10.26
N GLU A 362 20.85 -12.80 -9.37
CA GLU A 362 20.82 -11.55 -8.62
C GLU A 362 21.12 -10.41 -9.60
N ILE A 363 20.17 -9.49 -9.75
CA ILE A 363 20.44 -8.21 -10.42
C ILE A 363 21.02 -7.27 -9.35
N PRO A 364 22.23 -6.73 -9.55
CA PRO A 364 22.83 -5.84 -8.58
C PRO A 364 22.03 -4.55 -8.42
N ARG A 365 21.76 -4.16 -7.16
CA ARG A 365 21.21 -2.85 -6.81
C ARG A 365 22.17 -1.73 -7.21
N PRO A 366 21.70 -0.59 -7.72
CA PRO A 366 22.53 0.62 -7.79
C PRO A 366 22.92 1.03 -6.37
N GLU A 367 24.23 1.06 -6.11
CA GLU A 367 24.77 1.40 -4.80
C GLU A 367 24.65 2.92 -4.56
N LYS A 368 23.83 3.33 -3.58
CA LYS A 368 23.85 4.72 -3.09
C LYS A 368 25.14 4.95 -2.29
N PRO A 369 25.84 6.09 -2.47
CA PRO A 369 27.07 6.35 -1.73
C PRO A 369 26.81 6.44 -0.22
N ALA A 370 27.63 5.74 0.56
CA ALA A 370 27.62 5.85 2.02
C ALA A 370 28.07 7.25 2.47
N PRO A 371 27.41 7.87 3.46
CA PRO A 371 27.89 9.10 4.07
C PRO A 371 29.18 8.83 4.86
N LYS A 372 30.16 9.73 4.73
CA LYS A 372 31.37 9.75 5.57
C LYS A 372 31.02 10.24 6.97
N PRO A 373 31.58 9.65 8.06
CA PRO A 373 31.23 10.07 9.41
C PRO A 373 31.76 11.47 9.71
N LYS A 374 30.87 12.35 10.17
CA LYS A 374 31.22 13.62 10.82
C LYS A 374 30.73 13.62 12.27
N ALA A 375 31.28 14.51 13.08
CA ALA A 375 31.11 14.61 14.53
C ALA A 375 29.63 14.61 15.00
N MET A 376 29.36 14.10 16.22
CA MET A 376 28.04 13.99 16.89
C MET A 376 26.87 14.36 15.97
N GLU A 377 26.52 13.40 15.10
CA GLU A 377 25.57 13.65 14.04
C GLU A 377 24.17 13.52 14.64
N ARG A 378 23.47 14.66 14.72
CA ARG A 378 22.03 14.65 14.95
C ARG A 378 21.39 13.94 13.77
N ILE A 379 20.56 12.94 14.03
CA ILE A 379 19.94 12.10 13.02
C ILE A 379 18.42 12.27 13.01
N GLU A 380 17.85 12.05 11.85
CA GLU A 380 16.42 11.92 11.62
C GLU A 380 16.18 10.73 10.68
N PHE A 381 15.36 9.77 11.10
CA PHE A 381 15.04 8.60 10.29
C PHE A 381 13.65 8.05 10.59
N GLY A 382 13.07 7.31 9.64
CA GLY A 382 11.71 6.75 9.74
C GLY A 382 11.07 6.65 8.35
N ASN A 383 9.79 6.29 8.31
CA ASN A 383 8.97 6.40 7.11
C ASN A 383 8.26 7.76 7.10
N MET A 384 8.92 8.75 6.51
CA MET A 384 8.60 10.17 6.73
C MET A 384 7.69 10.79 5.67
N ASP A 385 7.30 10.03 4.67
CA ASP A 385 6.54 10.52 3.51
C ASP A 385 5.02 10.39 3.74
N PHE A 386 4.33 11.51 3.92
CA PHE A 386 2.87 11.56 4.01
C PHE A 386 2.34 12.89 3.45
N PRO A 387 1.08 12.95 3.00
CA PRO A 387 0.50 14.19 2.47
C PRO A 387 0.28 15.19 3.62
N SER A 388 1.03 16.29 3.62
CA SER A 388 0.79 17.40 4.56
C SER A 388 -0.53 18.11 4.25
N LEU A 389 -0.93 18.13 2.98
CA LEU A 389 -2.24 18.57 2.49
C LEU A 389 -2.84 17.43 1.69
N VAL A 390 -4.12 17.16 1.90
CA VAL A 390 -4.85 16.20 1.08
C VAL A 390 -5.65 17.02 0.08
N ASP A 391 -5.01 17.29 -1.05
CA ASP A 391 -5.70 17.81 -2.22
C ASP A 391 -5.97 16.65 -3.17
N ILE A 392 -7.23 16.25 -3.30
CA ILE A 392 -7.64 15.04 -4.05
C ILE A 392 -7.72 15.28 -5.57
N PHE A 393 -7.03 16.30 -6.08
CA PHE A 393 -6.89 16.53 -7.51
C PHE A 393 -5.51 17.03 -7.91
N VAL A 394 -5.07 16.62 -9.09
CA VAL A 394 -3.90 17.19 -9.76
C VAL A 394 -4.40 18.07 -10.90
N LYS A 395 -3.93 19.33 -10.91
CA LYS A 395 -4.05 20.20 -12.08
C LYS A 395 -2.95 19.82 -13.07
N ALA A 396 -3.30 19.25 -14.22
CA ALA A 396 -2.34 19.15 -15.32
C ALA A 396 -1.91 20.58 -15.73
N LYS A 397 -0.60 20.84 -15.71
CA LYS A 397 -0.03 22.18 -15.92
C LYS A 397 -0.44 22.71 -17.31
N GLY A 398 -1.33 23.71 -17.33
CA GLY A 398 -1.84 24.32 -18.57
C GLY A 398 -3.20 23.80 -19.06
N GLU A 399 -3.87 22.90 -18.33
CA GLU A 399 -5.19 22.38 -18.71
C GLU A 399 -6.34 23.00 -17.87
N GLU A 400 -7.49 23.22 -18.50
CA GLU A 400 -8.78 23.56 -17.85
C GLU A 400 -9.49 22.31 -17.27
N ARG A 401 -8.75 21.22 -17.09
CA ARG A 401 -9.26 19.89 -16.73
C ARG A 401 -8.66 19.39 -15.43
N GLY A 402 -9.52 18.95 -14.53
CA GLY A 402 -9.17 18.21 -13.32
C GLY A 402 -9.37 16.71 -13.53
N TYR A 403 -8.57 15.91 -12.84
CA TYR A 403 -8.69 14.46 -12.77
C TYR A 403 -8.77 14.06 -11.31
N LYS A 404 -9.59 13.06 -11.00
CA LYS A 404 -9.61 12.45 -9.67
C LYS A 404 -8.25 11.81 -9.44
N THR A 405 -7.51 12.25 -8.43
CA THR A 405 -6.37 11.45 -7.97
C THR A 405 -6.91 10.24 -7.24
N LEU A 406 -6.31 9.09 -7.51
CA LEU A 406 -6.61 7.85 -6.77
C LEU A 406 -5.86 7.83 -5.43
N ASP A 407 -5.31 8.97 -5.01
CA ASP A 407 -4.62 9.14 -3.74
C ASP A 407 -5.67 9.14 -2.64
N LYS A 408 -5.96 7.96 -2.09
CA LYS A 408 -6.72 7.89 -0.85
C LYS A 408 -5.79 7.84 0.33
N GLU A 409 -6.13 8.70 1.28
CA GLU A 409 -5.52 8.79 2.58
C GLU A 409 -5.71 7.48 3.33
N THR A 410 -4.63 6.73 3.44
CA THR A 410 -4.51 5.57 4.28
C THR A 410 -4.30 6.03 5.71
N ALA A 411 -5.38 5.99 6.50
CA ALA A 411 -5.35 6.36 7.90
C ALA A 411 -6.19 5.41 8.76
N GLU A 412 -5.67 5.12 9.95
CA GLU A 412 -6.31 4.28 10.95
C GLU A 412 -6.79 5.12 12.13
N TYR A 413 -7.94 4.76 12.68
CA TYR A 413 -8.47 5.41 13.88
C TYR A 413 -7.66 4.97 15.10
N VAL A 414 -7.03 5.94 15.77
CA VAL A 414 -6.36 5.71 17.06
C VAL A 414 -7.38 5.26 18.12
N THR A 415 -8.65 5.63 17.96
CA THR A 415 -9.75 5.29 18.88
C THR A 415 -10.23 3.85 18.82
N SER A 416 -9.69 3.01 17.92
CA SER A 416 -10.12 1.61 17.83
C SER A 416 -9.94 0.83 19.15
N GLU A 417 -10.55 -0.34 19.25
CA GLU A 417 -10.34 -1.27 20.37
C GLU A 417 -8.93 -1.89 20.36
N TYR A 418 -8.17 -1.71 19.28
CA TYR A 418 -6.83 -2.25 19.12
C TYR A 418 -5.76 -1.26 19.60
N THR A 419 -4.69 -1.80 20.18
CA THR A 419 -3.41 -1.13 20.34
C THR A 419 -2.51 -1.50 19.18
N TYR A 420 -1.75 -0.53 18.66
CA TYR A 420 -0.86 -0.68 17.53
C TYR A 420 0.61 -0.48 17.94
N ALA A 421 1.52 -1.23 17.30
CA ALA A 421 2.96 -1.10 17.50
C ALA A 421 3.72 -1.12 16.17
N GLN A 422 4.75 -0.27 16.06
CA GLN A 422 5.66 -0.18 14.91
C GLN A 422 7.10 -0.40 15.38
N ALA A 423 7.81 -1.33 14.76
CA ALA A 423 9.20 -1.61 15.03
C ALA A 423 10.13 -0.67 14.25
N PHE A 424 11.29 -0.42 14.86
CA PHE A 424 12.44 0.21 14.22
C PHE A 424 13.73 -0.34 14.81
N THR A 425 14.81 -0.30 14.03
CA THR A 425 16.11 -0.83 14.45
C THR A 425 17.15 0.27 14.52
N ILE A 426 17.94 0.26 15.59
CA ILE A 426 19.11 1.13 15.74
C ILE A 426 20.37 0.29 15.87
N THR A 427 21.42 0.68 15.13
CA THR A 427 22.70 -0.05 15.08
C THR A 427 23.74 0.51 16.03
N ARG A 428 23.48 1.70 16.62
CA ARG A 428 24.37 2.42 17.52
C ARG A 428 23.57 2.99 18.69
N PRO A 429 24.20 3.20 19.87
CA PRO A 429 23.50 3.81 20.99
C PRO A 429 22.95 5.19 20.59
N LEU A 430 21.67 5.42 20.85
CA LEU A 430 20.94 6.60 20.43
C LEU A 430 20.46 7.38 21.65
N LYS A 431 20.90 8.62 21.81
CA LYS A 431 20.26 9.57 22.74
C LYS A 431 18.98 10.08 22.07
N LEU A 432 17.84 9.56 22.50
CA LEU A 432 16.54 9.79 21.88
C LEU A 432 15.98 11.15 22.30
N GLU A 433 15.76 12.06 21.34
CA GLU A 433 15.12 13.36 21.61
C GLU A 433 13.60 13.25 21.50
N THR A 434 13.12 12.80 20.34
CA THR A 434 11.69 12.69 20.05
C THR A 434 11.39 11.55 19.11
N ILE A 435 10.19 11.00 19.21
CA ILE A 435 9.56 10.25 18.14
C ILE A 435 8.30 11.00 17.73
N ALA A 436 8.09 11.28 16.46
CA ALA A 436 6.88 11.90 15.95
C ALA A 436 6.08 10.93 15.09
N LEU A 437 4.76 11.02 15.16
CA LEU A 437 3.84 10.27 14.28
C LEU A 437 3.10 11.26 13.37
N ALA A 438 2.83 10.87 12.12
CA ALA A 438 2.00 11.66 11.22
C ALA A 438 0.52 11.43 11.56
N MET A 439 -0.19 12.46 12.02
CA MET A 439 -1.55 12.33 12.55
C MET A 439 -2.47 13.46 12.10
N HIS A 440 -3.77 13.22 12.11
CA HIS A 440 -4.82 14.20 11.82
C HIS A 440 -5.92 14.15 12.90
N LYS A 441 -6.31 15.31 13.41
CA LYS A 441 -7.32 15.48 14.47
C LYS A 441 -8.67 15.83 13.86
N PHE A 442 -9.66 14.94 13.94
CA PHE A 442 -11.01 15.09 13.37
C PHE A 442 -12.00 15.94 14.21
N GLY A 443 -11.49 16.78 15.13
CA GLY A 443 -12.32 17.45 16.15
C GLY A 443 -12.64 16.52 17.35
N GLY A 444 -13.42 17.00 18.33
CA GLY A 444 -13.75 16.24 19.56
C GLY A 444 -13.03 16.70 20.84
N ARG A 445 -13.51 16.25 22.01
CA ARG A 445 -13.07 16.68 23.36
C ARG A 445 -11.83 15.93 23.87
N ALA A 446 -11.04 16.61 24.71
CA ALA A 446 -10.14 16.14 25.77
C ALA A 446 -9.67 14.68 25.70
N GLY A 447 -8.46 14.47 25.20
CA GLY A 447 -7.77 13.19 25.27
C GLY A 447 -6.26 13.37 25.24
N SER A 448 -5.53 12.39 25.72
CA SER A 448 -4.06 12.37 25.66
C SER A 448 -3.59 11.16 24.88
N LEU A 449 -2.56 11.38 24.05
CA LEU A 449 -1.82 10.33 23.38
C LEU A 449 -0.43 10.22 24.00
N TRP A 450 0.12 9.02 24.07
CA TRP A 450 1.53 8.83 24.41
C TRP A 450 2.04 7.60 23.68
N ILE A 451 3.36 7.44 23.67
CA ILE A 451 3.97 6.23 23.13
C ILE A 451 4.82 5.57 24.19
N ASP A 452 4.82 4.24 24.18
CA ASP A 452 5.82 3.43 24.88
C ASP A 452 6.86 2.99 23.83
N VAL A 453 8.15 3.16 24.12
CA VAL A 453 9.25 2.62 23.32
C VAL A 453 9.83 1.44 24.08
N VAL A 454 9.47 0.23 23.65
CA VAL A 454 9.84 -1.02 24.33
C VAL A 454 10.85 -1.81 23.49
N LYS A 455 11.72 -2.59 24.14
CA LYS A 455 12.63 -3.49 23.43
C LYS A 455 11.86 -4.62 22.76
N ASP A 456 12.40 -5.13 21.66
CA ASP A 456 11.90 -6.35 21.03
C ASP A 456 12.08 -7.58 21.95
N ASP A 457 11.04 -8.41 22.01
CA ASP A 457 11.06 -9.75 22.60
C ASP A 457 10.62 -10.77 21.54
N LYS A 458 11.61 -11.34 20.83
CA LYS A 458 11.43 -12.38 19.81
C LYS A 458 10.45 -11.95 18.71
N GLY A 459 10.65 -10.75 18.17
CA GLY A 459 9.83 -10.19 17.10
C GLY A 459 8.50 -9.60 17.58
N LYS A 460 8.32 -9.33 18.88
CA LYS A 460 7.11 -8.73 19.46
C LYS A 460 7.46 -7.60 20.44
N PRO A 461 6.56 -6.63 20.67
CA PRO A 461 6.74 -5.65 21.74
C PRO A 461 6.94 -6.31 23.11
N GLY A 462 8.08 -6.04 23.73
CA GLY A 462 8.39 -6.48 25.09
C GLY A 462 7.68 -5.66 26.18
N MET A 463 7.99 -5.99 27.44
CA MET A 463 7.38 -5.36 28.61
C MET A 463 8.19 -4.19 29.17
N GLU A 464 9.49 -4.12 28.85
CA GLU A 464 10.40 -3.08 29.35
C GLU A 464 10.63 -2.00 28.30
N GLY A 465 10.51 -0.74 28.70
CA GLY A 465 10.69 0.40 27.82
C GLY A 465 10.62 1.74 28.52
N ILE A 466 10.62 2.79 27.72
CA ILE A 466 10.46 4.18 28.15
C ILE A 466 9.11 4.72 27.64
N ARG A 467 8.49 5.62 28.41
CA ARG A 467 7.21 6.24 28.07
C ARG A 467 7.43 7.71 27.74
N SER A 468 6.78 8.19 26.70
CA SER A 468 6.76 9.62 26.39
C SER A 468 5.86 10.39 27.37
N PHE A 469 6.08 11.69 27.47
CA PHE A 469 5.07 12.57 28.06
C PHE A 469 3.75 12.48 27.28
N PRO A 470 2.60 12.60 27.97
CA PRO A 470 1.31 12.64 27.31
C PRO A 470 1.16 13.92 26.49
N LEU A 471 0.79 13.75 25.23
CA LEU A 471 0.42 14.80 24.31
C LEU A 471 -1.09 15.06 24.45
N ASN A 472 -1.43 16.21 25.03
CA ASN A 472 -2.83 16.62 25.20
C ASN A 472 -3.39 17.16 23.88
N LEU A 473 -4.43 16.49 23.36
CA LEU A 473 -5.06 16.84 22.10
C LEU A 473 -5.80 18.18 22.14
N ASP A 474 -6.22 18.67 23.29
CA ASP A 474 -6.90 19.98 23.41
C ASP A 474 -5.97 21.14 23.06
N ALA A 475 -4.66 20.98 23.31
CA ALA A 475 -3.65 21.97 22.97
C ALA A 475 -3.31 22.01 21.47
N ILE A 476 -3.80 21.05 20.68
CA ILE A 476 -3.48 20.91 19.26
C ILE A 476 -4.58 21.54 18.42
N LYS A 477 -4.19 22.56 17.63
CA LYS A 477 -5.06 23.22 16.67
C LYS A 477 -5.42 22.28 15.52
N TYR A 478 -6.65 22.41 15.04
CA TYR A 478 -7.10 21.72 13.84
C TYR A 478 -6.29 22.19 12.61
N PHE A 479 -5.97 21.24 11.72
CA PHE A 479 -5.25 21.50 10.46
C PHE A 479 -5.81 20.58 9.37
N PRO A 480 -6.07 21.09 8.14
CA PRO A 480 -6.52 20.25 7.02
C PRO A 480 -5.36 19.37 6.53
N GLY A 481 -5.46 18.06 6.75
CA GLY A 481 -4.40 17.08 6.42
C GLY A 481 -3.59 16.61 7.64
N TYR A 482 -2.55 15.84 7.39
CA TYR A 482 -1.72 15.26 8.46
C TYR A 482 -0.57 16.21 8.83
N GLN A 483 -0.12 16.12 10.07
CA GLN A 483 1.05 16.84 10.57
C GLN A 483 1.85 15.93 11.52
N TRP A 484 3.10 16.30 11.81
CA TRP A 484 3.92 15.60 12.79
C TRP A 484 3.49 15.93 14.22
N PHE A 485 3.16 14.90 15.00
CA PHE A 485 2.86 15.00 16.43
C PHE A 485 4.07 14.47 17.21
N PRO A 486 4.93 15.33 17.78
CA PRO A 486 6.14 14.90 18.47
C PRO A 486 5.86 14.43 19.90
N PHE A 487 6.39 13.27 20.26
CA PHE A 487 6.40 12.69 21.59
C PHE A 487 7.80 12.84 22.20
N LYS A 488 7.88 13.51 23.35
CA LYS A 488 9.12 13.77 24.10
C LYS A 488 9.28 12.79 25.26
N PHE A 489 10.53 12.53 25.65
CA PHE A 489 10.86 11.60 26.76
C PHE A 489 11.57 12.27 27.93
N SER A 490 12.04 13.51 27.78
CA SER A 490 12.52 14.37 28.87
C SER A 490 11.97 15.80 28.71
N GLU A 491 11.93 16.56 29.81
CA GLU A 491 11.62 18.00 29.75
C GLU A 491 12.80 18.78 29.16
N GLU A 492 14.02 18.39 29.56
CA GLU A 492 15.27 19.04 29.16
C GLU A 492 16.18 18.09 28.35
N PRO A 493 16.85 18.56 27.29
CA PRO A 493 17.69 17.71 26.43
C PRO A 493 18.80 16.88 27.11
N PRO A 494 19.45 17.35 28.21
CA PRO A 494 20.43 16.55 28.94
C PRO A 494 19.89 15.23 29.46
N ASP A 495 18.61 15.19 29.85
CA ASP A 495 17.95 14.05 30.50
C ASP A 495 17.28 13.09 29.49
N ASN A 496 17.47 13.33 28.19
CA ASN A 496 16.97 12.45 27.14
C ASN A 496 17.50 11.00 27.32
N PRO A 497 16.63 9.98 27.22
CA PRO A 497 17.02 8.59 27.44
C PRO A 497 17.97 8.10 26.35
N VAL A 498 18.82 7.14 26.72
CA VAL A 498 19.76 6.48 25.80
C VAL A 498 19.25 5.08 25.51
N LEU A 499 18.95 4.81 24.24
CA LEU A 499 18.65 3.49 23.73
C LEU A 499 19.94 2.77 23.34
N THR A 500 20.09 1.52 23.74
CA THR A 500 21.18 0.63 23.32
C THR A 500 20.91 0.09 21.91
N PRO A 501 21.91 -0.32 21.11
CA PRO A 501 21.67 -0.98 19.83
C PRO A 501 20.68 -2.15 19.94
N GLY A 502 19.74 -2.25 18.99
CA GLY A 502 18.69 -3.27 19.00
C GLY A 502 17.44 -2.86 18.22
N ARG A 503 16.46 -3.77 18.18
CA ARG A 503 15.11 -3.55 17.65
C ARG A 503 14.19 -3.08 18.78
N TYR A 504 13.39 -2.06 18.51
CA TYR A 504 12.48 -1.42 19.44
C TYR A 504 11.11 -1.25 18.81
N TRP A 505 10.07 -1.17 19.64
CA TRP A 505 8.68 -0.97 19.22
C TRP A 505 8.14 0.34 19.77
N ILE A 506 7.60 1.17 18.88
CA ILE A 506 6.75 2.33 19.19
C ILE A 506 5.34 1.80 19.39
N VAL A 507 4.87 1.75 20.64
CA VAL A 507 3.51 1.32 20.98
C VAL A 507 2.64 2.55 21.22
N LEU A 508 1.65 2.76 20.35
CA LEU A 508 0.74 3.91 20.44
C LEU A 508 -0.31 3.68 21.54
N ARG A 509 -0.38 4.63 22.48
CA ARG A 509 -1.31 4.61 23.60
C ARG A 509 -2.20 5.85 23.60
N LYS A 510 -3.39 5.70 24.17
CA LYS A 510 -4.42 6.74 24.23
C LYS A 510 -5.23 6.70 25.52
N SER A 511 -5.76 7.84 25.92
CA SER A 511 -6.91 7.91 26.83
C SER A 511 -8.21 7.55 26.09
N LYS A 512 -9.28 7.21 26.82
CA LYS A 512 -10.54 6.73 26.23
C LYS A 512 -11.16 7.71 25.21
N ASP A 513 -11.02 9.01 25.44
CA ASP A 513 -11.69 10.06 24.68
C ASP A 513 -10.87 10.62 23.50
N ALA A 514 -9.66 10.11 23.24
CA ALA A 514 -8.73 10.67 22.26
C ALA A 514 -9.10 10.31 20.80
N ILE A 515 -9.76 11.22 20.06
CA ILE A 515 -10.16 11.03 18.65
C ILE A 515 -9.11 11.62 17.69
N VAL A 516 -8.28 10.75 17.12
CA VAL A 516 -7.24 11.10 16.13
C VAL A 516 -7.09 9.96 15.11
N ASN A 517 -6.72 10.31 13.89
CA ASN A 517 -6.25 9.36 12.91
C ASN A 517 -4.74 9.45 12.78
N TRP A 518 -4.10 8.32 12.60
CA TRP A 518 -2.69 8.25 12.29
C TRP A 518 -2.54 7.77 10.84
N PHE A 519 -1.55 8.32 10.12
CA PHE A 519 -1.31 8.01 8.71
C PHE A 519 -0.42 6.77 8.56
N TYR A 520 -0.79 5.89 7.64
CA TYR A 520 -0.02 4.71 7.28
C TYR A 520 0.32 4.66 5.81
N ILE A 521 1.35 3.89 5.48
CA ILE A 521 1.62 3.50 4.10
C ILE A 521 1.42 1.98 3.96
N PRO A 522 0.54 1.53 3.05
CA PRO A 522 0.37 0.11 2.77
C PRO A 522 1.64 -0.52 2.18
N GLY A 523 1.86 -1.80 2.47
CA GLY A 523 2.94 -2.60 1.92
C GLY A 523 4.27 -2.53 2.66
N ASN A 524 4.28 -2.19 3.96
CA ASN A 524 5.46 -2.19 4.86
C ASN A 524 6.75 -1.56 4.26
N PRO A 525 6.73 -0.29 3.83
CA PRO A 525 7.87 0.36 3.13
C PRO A 525 9.11 0.67 4.00
N TYR A 526 9.00 0.64 5.33
CA TYR A 526 10.07 1.01 6.24
C TYR A 526 11.08 -0.11 6.47
N GLY A 527 10.57 -1.31 6.77
CA GLY A 527 11.40 -2.38 7.32
C GLY A 527 10.90 -3.78 6.97
N ASP A 528 10.90 -4.66 7.96
CA ASP A 528 10.57 -6.08 7.81
C ASP A 528 9.05 -6.28 7.68
N PRO A 529 8.60 -7.38 7.05
CA PRO A 529 7.18 -7.65 6.87
C PRO A 529 6.38 -7.69 8.18
N ASP A 530 7.02 -8.00 9.30
CA ASP A 530 6.39 -8.11 10.61
C ASP A 530 6.63 -6.92 11.54
N ASP A 531 7.15 -5.80 11.04
CA ASP A 531 7.45 -4.59 11.81
C ASP A 531 6.21 -3.86 12.33
N THR A 532 5.00 -4.27 11.95
CA THR A 532 3.77 -3.65 12.43
C THR A 532 2.81 -4.68 12.99
N ARG A 533 2.38 -4.45 14.23
CA ARG A 533 1.54 -5.38 14.99
C ARG A 533 0.37 -4.69 15.66
N SER A 534 -0.70 -5.44 15.90
CA SER A 534 -1.84 -4.98 16.69
C SER A 534 -2.26 -5.99 17.75
N THR A 535 -3.00 -5.52 18.75
CA THR A 535 -3.64 -6.39 19.75
C THR A 535 -4.94 -5.79 20.25
N ALA A 536 -6.00 -6.59 20.35
CA ALA A 536 -7.23 -6.22 21.04
C ALA A 536 -7.15 -6.52 22.55
N GLN A 537 -6.23 -7.39 22.97
CA GLN A 537 -6.09 -7.87 24.34
C GLN A 537 -4.67 -7.67 24.84
N GLY A 538 -4.30 -6.42 25.14
CA GLY A 538 -3.15 -6.01 25.95
C GLY A 538 -1.75 -6.43 25.47
N ILE A 539 -1.46 -7.73 25.51
CA ILE A 539 -0.13 -8.33 25.33
C ILE A 539 -0.09 -9.39 24.21
N ASP A 540 -1.22 -9.80 23.63
CA ASP A 540 -1.23 -10.75 22.52
C ASP A 540 -0.94 -10.05 21.18
N TRP A 541 0.35 -9.86 20.89
CA TRP A 541 0.87 -9.26 19.66
C TRP A 541 0.96 -10.25 18.49
N SER A 542 0.04 -11.21 18.41
CA SER A 542 0.00 -12.22 17.35
C SER A 542 -0.50 -11.68 16.00
N ASN A 543 -1.25 -10.57 15.99
CA ASN A 543 -1.70 -9.94 14.75
C ASN A 543 -0.57 -9.15 14.10
N ILE A 544 -0.28 -9.49 12.85
CA ILE A 544 0.68 -8.78 12.00
C ILE A 544 -0.12 -7.91 11.03
N LEU A 545 0.41 -6.73 10.66
CA LEU A 545 -0.21 -5.78 9.76
C LEU A 545 0.60 -5.66 8.46
N ASN A 546 -0.10 -5.39 7.36
CA ASN A 546 0.46 -5.23 6.02
C ASN A 546 0.78 -3.76 5.67
N TYR A 547 0.91 -2.88 6.65
CA TYR A 547 1.25 -1.46 6.48
C TYR A 547 2.18 -0.98 7.61
N ASP A 548 2.99 0.04 7.33
CA ASP A 548 3.81 0.72 8.34
C ASP A 548 3.23 2.06 8.76
N PHE A 549 3.60 2.49 9.97
CA PHE A 549 3.29 3.84 10.44
C PHE A 549 4.19 4.87 9.78
N ASN A 550 3.65 6.06 9.56
CA ASN A 550 4.48 7.20 9.30
C ASN A 550 5.01 7.76 10.62
N PHE A 551 6.27 7.47 10.87
CA PHE A 551 6.97 7.89 12.06
C PHE A 551 8.31 8.53 11.72
N LYS A 552 8.80 9.30 12.67
CA LYS A 552 10.09 9.97 12.61
C LYS A 552 10.76 9.87 13.97
N VAL A 553 11.96 9.30 14.01
CA VAL A 553 12.84 9.28 15.18
C VAL A 553 13.89 10.37 15.02
N THR A 554 14.05 11.22 16.04
CA THR A 554 15.07 12.27 16.11
C THR A 554 15.93 12.05 17.35
N GLY A 555 17.24 12.18 17.18
CA GLY A 555 18.19 12.06 18.29
C GLY A 555 19.63 12.27 17.86
N ALA A 556 20.57 11.84 18.70
CA ALA A 556 22.00 11.85 18.39
C ALA A 556 22.64 10.51 18.70
N TYR A 557 23.40 9.95 17.75
CA TYR A 557 24.19 8.75 18.04
C TYR A 557 25.33 9.09 18.99
N LEU A 558 25.45 8.30 20.05
CA LEU A 558 26.62 8.35 20.92
C LEU A 558 27.83 7.72 20.21
N LYS A 559 29.01 8.16 20.63
CA LYS A 559 30.27 7.64 20.11
C LYS A 559 30.55 6.24 20.62
#